data_AF-A0A368GI58-F1
#
_entry.id   AF-A0A368GI58-F1
#
_cell.length_a   1.000
_cell.length_b   1.000
_cell.length_c   1.000
_cell.angle_alpha   90.00
_cell.angle_beta   90.00
_cell.angle_gamma   90.00
#
_symmetry.space_group_name_H-M   'P 1'
#
loop_
_entity.id
_entity.type
_entity.pdbx_description
1 polymer ?
#
loop_
_entity_poly.entity_id
_entity_poly.type
_entity_poly.pdbx_seq_one_letter_code
_entity_poly.pdbx_strand_id
1 'polypeptide(L)' 'MIKVVAPNTALRVMDRAIQMLGGRGLTNDTPLSLFFTIARSLRLADGPDEVHLETIAKEEFKSRL' A
#
# COMPACT_ATOMS: atom_id res chain seq x y z
N MET A 1 -10.11 -0.67 8.02
CA MET A 1 -8.90 0.18 8.10
C MET A 1 -7.61 -0.54 7.71
N ILE A 2 -7.26 -1.69 8.31
CA ILE A 2 -5.98 -2.38 8.08
C ILE A 2 -5.64 -2.62 6.60
N LYS A 3 -6.64 -3.05 5.80
CA LYS A 3 -6.48 -3.34 4.37
C LYS A 3 -6.01 -2.14 3.54
N VAL A 4 -6.32 -0.92 3.96
CA VAL A 4 -5.84 0.32 3.31
C VAL A 4 -4.49 0.73 3.89
N VAL A 5 -4.33 0.70 5.22
CA VAL A 5 -3.14 1.22 5.89
C VAL A 5 -1.89 0.37 5.63
N ALA A 6 -2.02 -0.96 5.62
CA ALA A 6 -0.88 -1.86 5.50
C ALA A 6 -0.17 -1.76 4.14
N PRO A 7 -0.86 -1.85 2.98
CA PRO A 7 -0.21 -1.69 1.67
C PRO A 7 0.41 -0.30 1.49
N ASN A 8 -0.27 0.76 1.93
CA ASN A 8 0.25 2.12 1.85
C ASN A 8 1.52 2.31 2.70
N THR A 9 1.57 1.68 3.88
CA THR A 9 2.78 1.69 4.73
C THR A 9 3.92 0.91 4.10
N ALA A 10 3.63 -0.28 3.56
CA ALA A 10 4.60 -1.10 2.86
C ALA A 10 5.23 -0.34 1.68
N LEU A 11 4.41 0.32 0.86
CA LEU A 11 4.88 1.16 -0.25
C LEU A 11 5.81 2.28 0.21
N ARG A 12 5.45 3.01 1.27
CA ARG A 12 6.32 4.09 1.81
C ARG A 12 7.67 3.58 2.31
N VAL A 13 7.69 2.41 2.93
CA VAL A 13 8.95 1.80 3.42
C VAL A 13 9.81 1.34 2.25
N MET A 14 9.20 0.64 1.28
CA MET A 14 9.91 0.14 0.10
C MET A 14 10.45 1.28 -0.77
N ASP A 15 9.67 2.34 -0.96
CA ASP A 15 10.09 3.54 -1.70
C ASP A 15 11.35 4.16 -1.08
N ARG A 16 11.36 4.35 0.25
CA ARG A 16 12.54 4.86 0.97
C ARG A 16 13.74 3.93 0.85
N ALA A 17 13.53 2.61 0.90
CA ALA A 17 14.61 1.64 0.72
C ALA A 17 15.18 1.69 -0.71
N ILE A 18 14.33 1.76 -1.73
CA ILE A 18 14.74 1.94 -3.14
C ILE A 18 15.57 3.22 -3.28
N GLN A 19 15.08 4.33 -2.72
CA GLN A 19 15.76 5.62 -2.77
C GLN A 19 17.16 5.57 -2.13
N MET A 20 17.32 4.86 -1.01
CA MET A 20 18.62 4.68 -0.36
C MET A 20 19.61 3.85 -1.18
N LEU A 21 19.12 2.89 -1.98
CA LEU A 21 19.95 2.05 -2.85
C LEU A 21 20.18 2.64 -4.25
N GLY A 22 19.54 3.77 -4.58
CA GLY A 22 19.61 4.39 -5.90
C GLY A 22 19.17 3.45 -7.01
N GLY A 23 19.87 3.48 -8.16
CA GLY A 23 19.51 2.66 -9.33
C GLY A 23 19.45 1.16 -9.05
N ARG A 24 20.27 0.65 -8.12
CA ARG A 24 20.26 -0.76 -7.70
C ARG A 24 18.95 -1.16 -7.00
N GLY A 25 18.26 -0.22 -6.35
CA GLY A 25 16.96 -0.48 -5.75
C GLY A 25 15.86 -0.80 -6.77
N LEU A 26 16.06 -0.42 -8.03
CA LEU A 26 15.11 -0.65 -9.13
C LEU A 26 15.42 -1.89 -9.97
N THR A 27 16.56 -2.55 -9.75
CA THR A 27 16.94 -3.75 -10.50
C THR A 27 16.43 -5.03 -9.81
N ASN A 28 16.74 -6.18 -10.40
CA ASN A 28 16.51 -7.49 -9.79
C ASN A 28 17.66 -7.92 -8.86
N ASP A 29 18.66 -7.07 -8.63
CA ASP A 29 19.77 -7.35 -7.71
C ASP A 29 19.34 -7.32 -6.24
N THR A 30 18.14 -6.79 -5.98
CA THR A 30 17.46 -6.79 -4.68
C THR A 30 15.99 -7.12 -4.89
N PRO A 31 15.27 -7.64 -3.87
CA PRO A 31 13.85 -7.94 -4.00
C PRO A 31 12.95 -6.68 -3.94
N LEU A 32 13.52 -5.47 -3.81
CA LEU A 32 12.78 -4.25 -3.51
C LEU A 32 11.78 -3.86 -4.62
N SER A 33 12.18 -3.98 -5.88
CA SER A 33 11.32 -3.69 -7.04
C SER A 33 10.10 -4.62 -7.11
N LEU A 34 10.32 -5.92 -6.85
CA LEU A 34 9.25 -6.92 -6.75
C LEU A 34 8.30 -6.60 -5.58
N PHE A 35 8.86 -6.34 -4.40
CA PHE A 35 8.07 -6.04 -3.21
C PHE A 35 7.21 -4.79 -3.40
N PHE A 36 7.77 -3.72 -3.98
CA PHE A 36 7.04 -2.50 -4.29
C PHE A 36 5.85 -2.80 -5.23
N THR A 37 6.09 -3.60 -6.27
CA THR A 37 5.05 -3.98 -7.25
C THR A 37 3.93 -4.80 -6.59
N ILE A 38 4.27 -5.77 -5.74
CA ILE A 38 3.28 -6.57 -4.99
C ILE A 38 2.51 -5.68 -4.01
N ALA A 39 3.18 -4.83 -3.24
CA ALA A 39 2.51 -3.92 -2.32
C ALA A 39 1.55 -2.97 -3.07
N ARG A 40 1.92 -2.54 -4.28
CA ARG A 40 1.06 -1.71 -5.13
C ARG A 40 -0.17 -2.46 -5.63
N SER A 41 -0.05 -3.74 -5.98
CA SER A 41 -1.17 -4.55 -6.44
C SER A 41 -2.18 -4.82 -5.32
N LEU A 42 -1.72 -4.92 -4.07
CA LEU A 42 -2.59 -5.08 -2.90
C LEU A 42 -3.52 -3.90 -2.64
N ARG A 43 -3.28 -2.72 -3.24
CA ARG A 43 -4.23 -1.59 -3.22
C ARG A 43 -5.43 -1.76 -4.17
N LEU A 44 -5.39 -2.80 -5.00
CA LEU A 44 -6.44 -3.14 -5.97
C LEU A 44 -7.10 -4.48 -5.63
N ALA A 45 -6.30 -5.43 -5.15
CA ALA A 45 -6.77 -6.76 -4.78
C ALA A 45 -7.82 -6.70 -3.66
N ASP A 46 -8.86 -7.54 -3.77
CA ASP A 46 -9.94 -7.65 -2.78
C ASP A 46 -10.67 -6.32 -2.53
N GLY A 47 -10.79 -5.50 -3.58
CA GLY A 47 -11.40 -4.17 -3.55
C GLY A 47 -10.35 -3.05 -3.52
N PRO A 48 -10.49 -2.02 -4.38
CA PRO A 48 -9.66 -0.83 -4.32
C PRO A 48 -9.74 -0.15 -2.96
N ASP A 49 -8.67 0.57 -2.59
CA ASP A 49 -8.62 1.35 -1.35
C ASP A 49 -9.86 2.24 -1.17
N GLU A 50 -10.37 2.82 -2.25
CA GLU A 50 -11.54 3.70 -2.26
C GLU A 50 -12.81 2.99 -1.79
N VAL A 51 -13.01 1.73 -2.18
CA VAL A 51 -14.18 0.92 -1.76
C VAL A 51 -14.09 0.61 -0.26
N HIS A 52 -12.88 0.29 0.23
CA HIS A 52 -12.64 0.07 1.64
C HIS A 52 -12.83 1.36 2.45
N LEU A 53 -12.37 2.50 1.94
CA LEU A 53 -12.54 3.81 2.58
C LEU A 53 -14.00 4.25 2.62
N GLU A 54 -14.77 4.03 1.55
CA GLU A 54 -16.20 4.30 1.53
C GLU A 54 -16.94 3.48 2.61
N THR A 55 -16.61 2.19 2.72
CA THR A 55 -17.20 1.30 3.72
C THR A 55 -16.88 1.79 5.14
N ILE A 56 -15.62 2.16 5.40
CA ILE A 56 -15.20 2.74 6.69
C ILE A 56 -15.98 4.03 6.96
N ALA A 57 -16.12 4.92 5.97
CA ALA A 57 -16.84 6.18 6.14
C ALA A 57 -18.31 5.94 6.52
N LYS A 58 -19.00 4.99 5.89
CA LYS A 58 -20.38 4.63 6.23
C LYS A 58 -20.52 4.15 7.67
N GLU A 59 -19.61 3.28 8.12
CA GLU A 59 -19.60 2.80 9.51
C GLU A 59 -19.30 3.93 10.52
N GLU A 60 -18.37 4.83 10.20
CA GLU A 60 -18.05 6.02 11.02
C GLU A 60 -19.22 7.01 11.10
N PHE A 61 -19.99 7.19 10.01
CA PHE A 61 -21.19 8.03 10.05
C PHE A 61 -22.30 7.41 10.90
N LYS A 62 -22.47 6.08 10.82
CA LYS A 62 -23.48 5.36 11.60
C LYS A 62 -23.18 5.37 13.10
N SER A 63 -21.90 5.29 13.49
CA SER A 63 -21.50 5.26 14.91
C SER A 63 -21.62 6.63 15.61
N ARG A 64 -21.78 7.72 14.85
CA ARG A 64 -21.85 9.10 15.35
C ARG A 64 -23.27 9.67 15.42
N LEU A 65 -24.26 8.94 14.92
CA LEU A 65 -25.70 9.24 15.03
C LEU A 65 -26.30 8.43 16.18
#